data_AF-A0AAW0CRV3-F1
#
_entry.id   AF-A0AAW0CRV3-F1
#
_cell.length_a   1.000
_cell.length_b   1.000
_cell.length_c   1.000
_cell.angle_alpha   90.00
_cell.angle_beta   90.00
_cell.angle_gamma   90.00
#
_symmetry.space_group_name_H-M   'P 1'
#
loop_
_entity.id
_entity.type
_entity.pdbx_description
1 polymer ?
#
loop_
_entity_poly.entity_id
_entity_poly.type
_entity_poly.pdbx_seq_one_letter_code
_entity_poly.pdbx_strand_id
1 'polypeptide(L)'
;MTSIRAGLKRSRSPSLSSSIPSSPSKSSHSEKKLRLAASYSSESPYPTFPHPTPEDAHAVYEVLAKAHPQHARSRLPPKASNNSAQTCGSTNNVIDSLIGVILSQNTSGKNSSSAKASLDTAFGKHNFAAIAEASTAKVVEAIRHGGLANKKAATIQKLLGSIKEKHGKYSLQHLADQNKSDEEIMNELIAYDGVGPKTASCVLLFCLGRDSFAVDTHVFRLSKFLGWVPEKADRVMAQAHLDKRVPDEVKYGLHVLMIQHGRVCKGCKKAGSREPCILKEYRKGTKAENVEDGEDLKSVMT
;
A
#
# COMPACT_ATOMS: atom_id res chain seq x y z
N MET A 1 -70.75 14.63 -46.94
CA MET A 1 -70.35 15.75 -46.07
C MET A 1 -70.65 15.37 -44.64
N THR A 2 -69.69 15.64 -43.73
CA THR A 2 -69.81 15.59 -42.25
C THR A 2 -69.97 14.17 -41.65
N SER A 3 -69.33 13.72 -40.57
CA SER A 3 -68.15 14.03 -39.74
C SER A 3 -68.22 12.97 -38.60
N ILE A 4 -67.18 12.91 -37.77
CA ILE A 4 -67.13 12.35 -36.41
C ILE A 4 -66.72 10.88 -36.28
N ARG A 5 -65.48 10.66 -35.85
CA ARG A 5 -65.15 9.60 -34.88
C ARG A 5 -64.30 10.18 -33.75
N ALA A 6 -64.95 10.33 -32.60
CA ALA A 6 -64.35 10.61 -31.30
C ALA A 6 -63.73 9.33 -30.70
N GLY A 7 -62.64 9.49 -29.95
CA GLY A 7 -61.93 8.40 -29.29
C GLY A 7 -62.61 7.87 -28.03
N LEU A 8 -62.14 6.71 -27.55
CA LEU A 8 -62.39 6.23 -26.20
C LEU A 8 -61.19 5.41 -25.69
N LYS A 9 -60.68 5.86 -24.54
CA LYS A 9 -59.56 5.32 -23.76
C LYS A 9 -59.93 3.94 -23.19
N ARG A 10 -58.98 2.98 -23.21
CA ARG A 10 -59.10 1.75 -22.40
C ARG A 10 -58.44 1.96 -21.03
N SER A 11 -59.22 1.75 -19.97
CA SER A 11 -58.80 1.69 -18.57
C SER A 11 -58.05 0.39 -18.28
N ARG A 12 -57.06 0.47 -17.39
CA ARG A 12 -56.41 -0.71 -16.78
C ARG A 12 -57.01 -0.93 -15.40
N SER A 13 -57.44 -2.15 -15.12
CA SER A 13 -57.79 -2.64 -13.78
C SER A 13 -56.62 -3.46 -13.16
N PRO A 14 -56.56 -3.63 -11.83
CA PRO A 14 -55.30 -3.81 -11.09
C PRO A 14 -55.09 -5.19 -10.44
N SER A 15 -53.89 -5.33 -9.83
CA SER A 15 -53.36 -6.39 -8.93
C SER A 15 -52.78 -7.64 -9.62
N LEU A 16 -51.66 -8.23 -9.20
CA LEU A 16 -51.24 -8.55 -7.83
C LEU A 16 -49.74 -8.29 -7.59
N SER A 17 -49.42 -7.82 -6.38
CA SER A 17 -48.08 -7.70 -5.83
C SER A 17 -47.51 -9.07 -5.44
N SER A 18 -46.37 -9.43 -6.00
CA SER A 18 -45.49 -10.46 -5.42
C SER A 18 -44.13 -9.82 -5.12
N SER A 19 -43.91 -9.52 -3.84
CA SER A 19 -42.61 -9.14 -3.28
C SER A 19 -41.63 -10.30 -3.44
N ILE A 20 -40.71 -10.18 -4.39
CA ILE A 20 -39.57 -11.08 -4.55
C ILE A 20 -38.56 -10.74 -3.43
N PRO A 21 -38.03 -11.73 -2.69
CA PRO A 21 -37.00 -11.48 -1.68
C PRO A 21 -35.76 -10.91 -2.36
N SER A 22 -35.23 -9.80 -1.83
CA SER A 22 -33.97 -9.23 -2.26
C SER A 22 -32.85 -10.26 -2.12
N SER A 23 -32.14 -10.49 -3.21
CA SER A 23 -30.93 -11.30 -3.26
C SER A 23 -29.89 -10.78 -2.26
N PRO A 24 -29.03 -11.65 -1.68
CA PRO A 24 -28.03 -11.22 -0.73
C PRO A 24 -27.08 -10.24 -1.40
N SER A 25 -26.96 -9.04 -0.83
CA SER A 25 -26.13 -7.97 -1.39
C SER A 25 -24.67 -8.46 -1.51
N LYS A 26 -24.07 -8.25 -2.68
CA LYS A 26 -22.65 -8.53 -2.88
C LYS A 26 -21.87 -7.62 -1.91
N SER A 27 -21.15 -8.21 -0.95
CA SER A 27 -20.30 -7.47 0.00
C SER A 27 -19.45 -6.44 -0.74
N SER A 28 -19.42 -5.22 -0.20
CA SER A 28 -18.69 -4.12 -0.82
C SER A 28 -17.19 -4.46 -0.93
N HIS A 29 -16.50 -3.89 -1.91
CA HIS A 29 -15.04 -4.07 -2.02
C HIS A 29 -14.30 -3.65 -0.74
N SER A 30 -14.86 -2.72 0.04
CA SER A 30 -14.31 -2.29 1.33
C SER A 30 -14.41 -3.39 2.39
N GLU A 31 -15.58 -4.04 2.53
CA GLU A 31 -15.77 -5.16 3.46
C GLU A 31 -14.79 -6.32 3.22
N LYS A 32 -14.52 -6.64 1.95
CA LYS A 32 -13.56 -7.70 1.60
C LYS A 32 -12.13 -7.36 2.05
N LYS A 33 -11.73 -6.09 1.90
CA LYS A 33 -10.41 -5.63 2.37
C LYS A 33 -10.30 -5.69 3.89
N LEU A 34 -11.33 -5.22 4.59
CA LEU A 34 -11.40 -5.24 6.06
C LEU A 34 -11.34 -6.66 6.62
N ARG A 35 -12.13 -7.58 6.06
CA ARG A 35 -12.08 -8.99 6.44
C ARG A 35 -10.69 -9.58 6.25
N LEU A 36 -10.06 -9.29 5.11
CA LEU A 36 -8.72 -9.81 4.80
C LEU A 36 -7.65 -9.25 5.74
N ALA A 37 -7.72 -7.97 6.10
CA ALA A 37 -6.81 -7.36 7.07
C ALA A 37 -6.99 -7.98 8.45
N ALA A 38 -8.24 -8.18 8.90
CA ALA A 38 -8.54 -8.83 10.17
C ALA A 38 -8.10 -10.30 10.21
N SER A 39 -8.18 -11.04 9.09
CA SER A 39 -7.78 -12.45 9.03
C SER A 39 -6.29 -12.68 9.29
N TYR A 40 -5.44 -11.67 9.09
CA TYR A 40 -3.99 -11.78 9.22
C TYR A 40 -3.40 -10.71 10.14
N SER A 41 -4.22 -10.21 11.09
CA SER A 41 -3.78 -9.21 12.05
C SER A 41 -2.84 -9.80 13.11
N SER A 42 -3.01 -11.07 13.48
CA SER A 42 -2.14 -11.79 14.42
C SER A 42 -1.14 -12.71 13.73
N GLU A 43 -1.57 -13.46 12.71
CA GLU A 43 -0.80 -14.54 12.10
C GLU A 43 -0.55 -14.34 10.61
N SER A 44 0.53 -14.96 10.14
CA SER A 44 0.87 -15.04 8.72
C SER A 44 -0.18 -15.85 7.93
N PRO A 45 -0.55 -15.44 6.69
CA PRO A 45 -1.36 -16.26 5.79
C PRO A 45 -0.67 -17.57 5.36
N TYR A 46 0.63 -17.70 5.64
CA TYR A 46 1.45 -18.87 5.36
C TYR A 46 2.19 -19.28 6.65
N PRO A 47 1.51 -19.89 7.62
CA PRO A 47 2.11 -20.20 8.93
C PRO A 47 3.21 -21.26 8.83
N THR A 48 3.11 -22.17 7.85
CA THR A 48 4.09 -23.23 7.61
C THR A 48 5.22 -22.82 6.68
N PHE A 49 5.18 -21.62 6.09
CA PHE A 49 6.23 -21.17 5.18
C PHE A 49 7.39 -20.54 5.97
N PRO A 50 8.62 -21.10 5.89
CA PRO A 50 9.68 -20.82 6.88
C PRO A 50 10.46 -19.53 6.62
N HIS A 51 10.32 -18.87 5.47
CA HIS A 51 11.14 -17.69 5.13
C HIS A 51 10.29 -16.43 4.98
N PRO A 52 10.86 -15.23 5.22
CA PRO A 52 12.18 -15.03 5.79
C PRO A 52 12.20 -15.44 7.27
N THR A 53 13.33 -15.96 7.72
CA THR A 53 13.66 -15.94 9.15
C THR A 53 14.13 -14.53 9.55
N PRO A 54 14.21 -14.21 10.84
CA PRO A 54 14.86 -12.98 11.29
C PRO A 54 16.29 -12.84 10.74
N GLU A 55 17.06 -13.93 10.69
CA GLU A 55 18.43 -13.96 10.19
C GLU A 55 18.49 -13.65 8.69
N ASP A 56 17.58 -14.22 7.89
CA ASP A 56 17.46 -13.89 6.47
C ASP A 56 17.25 -12.39 6.26
N ALA A 57 16.32 -11.80 7.04
CA ALA A 57 15.96 -10.40 6.92
C ALA A 57 17.14 -9.48 7.25
N HIS A 58 17.88 -9.79 8.33
CA HIS A 58 19.08 -9.07 8.74
C HIS A 58 20.22 -9.23 7.72
N ALA A 59 20.49 -10.44 7.25
CA ALA A 59 21.55 -10.69 6.28
C ALA A 59 21.29 -9.95 4.96
N VAL A 60 20.05 -9.98 4.45
CA VAL A 60 19.68 -9.22 3.24
C VAL A 60 19.74 -7.72 3.50
N TYR A 61 19.32 -7.25 4.68
CA TYR A 61 19.49 -5.84 5.07
C TYR A 61 20.95 -5.41 4.98
N GLU A 62 21.87 -6.15 5.62
CA GLU A 62 23.31 -5.85 5.64
C GLU A 62 23.92 -5.85 4.24
N VAL A 63 23.60 -6.87 3.43
CA VAL A 63 24.08 -6.98 2.05
C VAL A 63 23.61 -5.79 1.21
N LEU A 64 22.35 -5.38 1.36
CA LEU A 64 21.82 -4.23 0.62
C LEU A 64 22.33 -2.90 1.17
N ALA A 65 22.52 -2.77 2.47
CA ALA A 65 23.04 -1.58 3.12
C ALA A 65 24.47 -1.29 2.65
N LYS A 66 25.32 -2.32 2.54
CA LYS A 66 26.66 -2.22 1.95
C LYS A 66 26.63 -1.77 0.49
N ALA A 67 25.66 -2.25 -0.29
CA ALA A 67 25.53 -1.89 -1.70
C ALA A 67 24.90 -0.50 -1.94
N HIS A 68 24.11 0.01 -0.98
CA HIS A 68 23.39 1.28 -1.06
C HIS A 68 23.53 2.10 0.24
N PRO A 69 24.76 2.46 0.65
CA PRO A 69 25.02 3.06 1.97
C PRO A 69 24.29 4.38 2.20
N GLN A 70 24.08 5.16 1.14
CA GLN A 70 23.35 6.43 1.18
C GLN A 70 21.84 6.26 1.49
N HIS A 71 21.30 5.05 1.32
CA HIS A 71 19.91 4.68 1.59
C HIS A 71 19.74 3.82 2.84
N ALA A 72 20.83 3.34 3.46
CA ALA A 72 20.86 2.51 4.67
C ALA A 72 20.61 3.33 5.95
N ARG A 73 19.72 4.33 5.88
CA ARG A 73 19.44 5.21 7.02
C ARG A 73 18.48 4.52 7.98
N SER A 74 18.80 4.57 9.27
CA SER A 74 17.86 4.17 10.33
C SER A 74 16.64 5.09 10.33
N ARG A 75 15.48 4.55 10.75
CA ARG A 75 14.29 5.37 10.95
C ARG A 75 14.56 6.38 12.06
N LEU A 76 14.21 7.66 11.84
CA LEU A 76 14.19 8.62 12.93
C LEU A 76 13.00 8.32 13.86
N PRO A 77 13.18 8.34 15.18
CA PRO A 77 12.07 8.13 16.11
C PRO A 77 11.01 9.23 15.94
N PRO A 78 9.72 8.94 16.15
CA PRO A 78 8.69 9.95 16.15
C PRO A 78 9.00 11.04 17.18
N LYS A 79 8.87 12.32 16.79
CA LYS A 79 9.03 13.43 17.75
C LYS A 79 7.82 13.51 18.68
N ALA A 80 8.05 13.68 19.98
CA ALA A 80 7.02 13.75 21.03
C ALA A 80 6.08 14.97 20.94
N SER A 81 6.22 15.86 19.94
CA SER A 81 5.32 16.99 19.78
C SER A 81 3.93 16.52 19.31
N ASN A 82 2.95 16.71 20.19
CA ASN A 82 1.52 16.43 19.98
C ASN A 82 1.08 16.77 18.54
N ASN A 83 0.47 15.79 17.86
CA ASN A 83 -0.16 15.87 16.54
C ASN A 83 0.72 15.82 15.30
N SER A 84 2.02 15.54 15.42
CA SER A 84 2.88 15.48 14.24
C SER A 84 3.18 14.04 13.85
N ALA A 85 2.77 13.64 12.64
CA ALA A 85 3.23 12.42 11.99
C ALA A 85 4.69 12.64 11.50
N GLN A 86 5.55 13.14 12.39
CA GLN A 86 6.93 13.55 12.12
C GLN A 86 7.85 12.36 12.30
N THR A 87 8.00 11.59 11.22
CA THR A 87 8.92 10.46 11.21
C THR A 87 9.86 10.60 10.01
N CYS A 88 10.51 9.51 9.63
CA CYS A 88 11.49 9.43 8.55
C CYS A 88 11.02 9.93 7.16
N GLY A 89 9.71 10.08 6.93
CA GLY A 89 9.16 10.66 5.71
C GLY A 89 9.18 12.19 5.70
N SER A 90 9.16 12.80 4.52
CA SER A 90 9.10 14.27 4.36
C SER A 90 7.73 14.88 4.69
N THR A 91 6.74 14.06 5.09
CA THR A 91 5.33 14.42 5.11
C THR A 91 4.70 14.16 6.48
N ASN A 92 4.40 15.23 7.21
CA ASN A 92 4.00 15.17 8.62
C ASN A 92 2.48 15.23 8.86
N ASN A 93 1.69 15.08 7.79
CA ASN A 93 0.24 15.10 7.81
C ASN A 93 -0.29 13.86 7.08
N VAL A 94 -1.20 13.14 7.73
CA VAL A 94 -1.70 11.83 7.26
C VAL A 94 -2.44 11.95 5.93
N ILE A 95 -3.24 13.00 5.74
CA ILE A 95 -3.97 13.23 4.48
C ILE A 95 -2.99 13.53 3.36
N ASP A 96 -2.00 14.38 3.61
CA ASP A 96 -0.96 14.68 2.64
C ASP A 96 -0.12 13.44 2.27
N SER A 97 0.12 12.56 3.24
CA SER A 97 0.78 11.26 3.01
C SER A 97 -0.07 10.36 2.11
N LEU A 98 -1.37 10.24 2.38
CA LEU A 98 -2.31 9.50 1.52
C LEU A 98 -2.34 10.06 0.09
N ILE A 99 -2.45 11.38 -0.05
CA ILE A 99 -2.40 12.05 -1.36
C ILE A 99 -1.08 11.75 -2.07
N GLY A 100 0.06 11.87 -1.36
CA GLY A 100 1.38 11.55 -1.90
C GLY A 100 1.47 10.11 -2.40
N VAL A 101 0.95 9.14 -1.64
CA VAL A 101 0.92 7.73 -2.06
C VAL A 101 0.03 7.54 -3.29
N ILE A 102 -1.16 8.17 -3.35
CA ILE A 102 -2.04 8.13 -4.54
C ILE A 102 -1.32 8.70 -5.77
N LEU A 103 -0.64 9.84 -5.61
CA LEU A 103 0.11 10.48 -6.68
C LEU A 103 1.29 9.61 -7.17
N SER A 104 1.91 8.82 -6.29
CA SER A 104 3.02 7.91 -6.62
C SER A 104 2.61 6.66 -7.43
N GLN A 105 1.32 6.37 -7.54
CA GLN A 105 0.85 5.17 -8.24
C GLN A 105 1.14 5.29 -9.75
N ASN A 106 1.76 4.24 -10.31
CA ASN A 106 2.04 4.11 -11.75
C ASN A 106 2.76 5.32 -12.37
N THR A 107 3.72 5.90 -11.65
CA THR A 107 4.52 7.02 -12.14
C THR A 107 5.92 6.99 -11.52
N SER A 108 6.82 7.88 -11.96
CA SER A 108 8.16 8.00 -11.37
C SER A 108 8.11 8.82 -10.08
N GLY A 109 9.08 8.60 -9.18
CA GLY A 109 9.20 9.40 -7.95
C GLY A 109 9.32 10.90 -8.24
N LYS A 110 10.08 11.28 -9.28
CA LYS A 110 10.19 12.66 -9.76
C LYS A 110 8.81 13.23 -10.13
N ASN A 111 8.03 12.50 -10.93
CA ASN A 111 6.71 12.96 -11.36
C ASN A 111 5.73 13.09 -10.21
N SER A 112 5.73 12.15 -9.25
CA SER A 112 4.84 12.23 -8.09
C SER A 112 5.19 13.39 -7.16
N SER A 113 6.49 13.64 -6.91
CA SER A 113 6.92 14.76 -6.08
C SER A 113 6.58 16.10 -6.75
N SER A 114 6.85 16.22 -8.05
CA SER A 114 6.42 17.41 -8.80
C SER A 114 4.90 17.59 -8.76
N ALA A 115 4.12 16.49 -8.83
CA ALA A 115 2.66 16.60 -8.90
C ALA A 115 2.09 17.07 -7.56
N LYS A 116 2.66 16.61 -6.45
CA LYS A 116 2.31 17.12 -5.12
C LYS A 116 2.69 18.60 -4.98
N ALA A 117 3.88 19.00 -5.43
CA ALA A 117 4.29 20.40 -5.39
C ALA A 117 3.37 21.31 -6.23
N SER A 118 3.01 20.87 -7.44
CA SER A 118 2.07 21.60 -8.30
C SER A 118 0.67 21.70 -7.68
N LEU A 119 0.17 20.63 -7.05
CA LEU A 119 -1.09 20.63 -6.31
C LEU A 119 -1.05 21.64 -5.14
N ASP A 120 0.05 21.66 -4.37
CA ASP A 120 0.22 22.59 -3.26
C ASP A 120 0.32 24.05 -3.72
N THR A 121 0.97 24.31 -4.85
CA THR A 121 1.01 25.65 -5.47
C THR A 121 -0.38 26.09 -5.93
N ALA A 122 -1.17 25.18 -6.52
CA ALA A 122 -2.47 25.51 -7.08
C ALA A 122 -3.56 25.76 -6.02
N PHE A 123 -3.52 25.04 -4.90
CA PHE A 123 -4.60 25.06 -3.90
C PHE A 123 -4.17 25.54 -2.51
N GLY A 124 -2.88 25.68 -2.27
CA GLY A 124 -2.30 25.96 -0.96
C GLY A 124 -1.99 24.69 -0.17
N LYS A 125 -0.85 24.69 0.52
CA LYS A 125 -0.40 23.54 1.32
C LYS A 125 -1.37 23.25 2.46
N HIS A 126 -1.76 21.98 2.59
CA HIS A 126 -2.77 21.49 3.56
C HIS A 126 -4.18 22.11 3.42
N ASN A 127 -4.46 22.83 2.33
CA ASN A 127 -5.80 23.37 2.07
C ASN A 127 -6.69 22.32 1.39
N PHE A 128 -7.04 21.30 2.15
CA PHE A 128 -7.81 20.16 1.66
C PHE A 128 -9.22 20.55 1.22
N ALA A 129 -9.81 21.58 1.84
CA ALA A 129 -11.10 22.13 1.42
C ALA A 129 -11.04 22.65 -0.02
N ALA A 130 -10.02 23.46 -0.36
CA ALA A 130 -9.86 23.98 -1.71
C ALA A 130 -9.69 22.88 -2.77
N ILE A 131 -8.99 21.79 -2.44
CA ILE A 131 -8.84 20.63 -3.35
C ILE A 131 -10.18 19.90 -3.52
N ALA A 132 -10.91 19.69 -2.42
CA ALA A 132 -12.19 18.96 -2.42
C ALA A 132 -13.30 19.72 -3.17
N GLU A 133 -13.36 21.04 -3.01
CA GLU A 133 -14.40 21.92 -3.56
C GLU A 133 -14.09 22.39 -5.00
N ALA A 134 -12.84 22.28 -5.45
CA ALA A 134 -12.47 22.61 -6.82
C ALA A 134 -13.15 21.70 -7.85
N SER A 135 -13.34 22.21 -9.07
CA SER A 135 -13.74 21.35 -10.18
C SER A 135 -12.67 20.30 -10.43
N THR A 136 -13.08 19.06 -10.70
CA THR A 136 -12.14 17.95 -10.96
C THR A 136 -11.16 18.29 -12.07
N ALA A 137 -11.58 19.04 -13.10
CA ALA A 137 -10.72 19.52 -14.18
C ALA A 137 -9.53 20.37 -13.68
N LYS A 138 -9.72 21.25 -12.68
CA LYS A 138 -8.62 22.03 -12.09
C LYS A 138 -7.63 21.15 -11.34
N VAL A 139 -8.12 20.16 -10.59
CA VAL A 139 -7.26 19.20 -9.88
C VAL A 139 -6.48 18.34 -10.87
N VAL A 140 -7.14 17.90 -11.96
CA VAL A 140 -6.50 17.15 -13.06
C VAL A 140 -5.38 17.95 -13.69
N GLU A 141 -5.60 19.23 -14.01
CA GLU A 141 -4.56 20.07 -14.61
C GLU A 141 -3.37 20.22 -13.65
N ALA A 142 -3.63 20.49 -12.36
CA ALA A 142 -2.58 20.63 -11.36
C ALA A 142 -1.69 19.38 -11.25
N ILE A 143 -2.22 18.17 -11.45
CA ILE A 143 -1.47 16.91 -11.32
C ILE A 143 -1.19 16.21 -12.65
N ARG A 144 -1.43 16.88 -13.79
CA ARG A 144 -1.46 16.28 -15.13
C ARG A 144 -0.21 15.46 -15.46
N HIS A 145 0.96 16.03 -15.19
CA HIS A 145 2.26 15.41 -15.46
C HIS A 145 2.60 14.24 -14.51
N GLY A 146 1.80 14.01 -13.46
CA GLY A 146 1.90 12.84 -12.59
C GLY A 146 1.37 11.55 -13.23
N GLY A 147 0.67 11.65 -14.37
CA GLY A 147 0.06 10.52 -15.08
C GLY A 147 -1.20 9.99 -14.40
N LEU A 148 -2.14 9.43 -15.19
CA LEU A 148 -3.46 8.98 -14.73
C LEU A 148 -4.25 10.06 -13.96
N ALA A 149 -4.05 11.33 -14.32
CA ALA A 149 -4.53 12.49 -13.56
C ALA A 149 -6.04 12.47 -13.31
N ASN A 150 -6.86 12.13 -14.31
CA ASN A 150 -8.32 12.00 -14.16
C ASN A 150 -8.70 11.06 -13.01
N LYS A 151 -8.14 9.84 -13.00
CA LYS A 151 -8.43 8.84 -11.97
C LYS A 151 -7.89 9.27 -10.60
N LYS A 152 -6.69 9.83 -10.55
CA LYS A 152 -6.07 10.29 -9.30
C LYS A 152 -6.84 11.46 -8.69
N ALA A 153 -7.23 12.45 -9.48
CA ALA A 153 -8.03 13.60 -9.03
C ALA A 153 -9.37 13.15 -8.43
N ALA A 154 -10.11 12.30 -9.15
CA ALA A 154 -11.36 11.74 -8.64
C ALA A 154 -11.17 10.95 -7.33
N THR A 155 -10.09 10.16 -7.24
CA THR A 155 -9.76 9.39 -6.02
C THR A 155 -9.43 10.32 -4.84
N ILE A 156 -8.63 11.37 -5.06
CA ILE A 156 -8.26 12.34 -4.03
C ILE A 156 -9.50 13.09 -3.53
N GLN A 157 -10.34 13.60 -4.43
CA GLN A 157 -11.55 14.33 -4.02
C GLN A 157 -12.54 13.43 -3.28
N LYS A 158 -12.72 12.17 -3.72
CA LYS A 158 -13.55 11.19 -3.02
C LYS A 158 -13.01 10.86 -1.61
N LEU A 159 -11.69 10.69 -1.48
CA LEU A 159 -11.04 10.49 -0.19
C LEU A 159 -11.33 11.67 0.75
N LEU A 160 -11.10 12.90 0.28
CA LEU A 160 -11.32 14.11 1.08
C LEU A 160 -12.80 14.28 1.48
N GLY A 161 -13.73 14.04 0.56
CA GLY A 161 -15.17 14.04 0.86
C GLY A 161 -15.53 13.02 1.94
N SER A 162 -15.05 11.79 1.82
CA SER A 162 -15.30 10.73 2.80
C SER A 162 -14.72 11.05 4.18
N ILE A 163 -13.54 11.68 4.23
CA ILE A 163 -12.93 12.14 5.49
C ILE A 163 -13.78 13.23 6.14
N LYS A 164 -14.21 14.24 5.36
CA LYS A 164 -15.05 15.34 5.85
C LYS A 164 -16.40 14.86 6.34
N GLU A 165 -17.02 13.93 5.63
CA GLU A 165 -18.29 13.30 6.01
C GLU A 165 -18.15 12.53 7.32
N LYS A 166 -17.13 11.67 7.45
CA LYS A 166 -16.94 10.82 8.63
C LYS A 166 -16.54 11.60 9.89
N HIS A 167 -15.68 12.61 9.74
CA HIS A 167 -15.01 13.28 10.87
C HIS A 167 -15.44 14.73 11.08
N GLY A 168 -16.28 15.29 10.19
CA GLY A 168 -16.68 16.70 10.22
C GLY A 168 -15.57 17.70 9.88
N LYS A 169 -14.33 17.25 9.64
CA LYS A 169 -13.15 18.07 9.32
C LYS A 169 -12.18 17.34 8.40
N TYR A 170 -11.34 18.08 7.69
CA TYR A 170 -10.24 17.50 6.88
C TYR A 170 -9.02 17.21 7.75
N SER A 171 -9.13 16.22 8.64
CA SER A 171 -8.00 15.77 9.46
C SER A 171 -8.11 14.29 9.79
N LEU A 172 -6.96 13.60 9.72
CA LEU A 172 -6.77 12.23 10.21
C LEU A 172 -5.63 12.17 11.24
N GLN A 173 -5.26 13.30 11.86
CA GLN A 173 -4.13 13.34 12.80
C GLN A 173 -4.40 12.55 14.09
N HIS A 174 -5.66 12.20 14.40
CA HIS A 174 -5.97 11.29 15.51
C HIS A 174 -5.36 9.90 15.30
N LEU A 175 -5.01 9.52 14.07
CA LEU A 175 -4.27 8.28 13.79
C LEU A 175 -2.81 8.31 14.28
N ALA A 176 -2.28 9.49 14.62
CA ALA A 176 -0.96 9.63 15.23
C ALA A 176 -0.97 9.46 16.75
N ASP A 177 -2.13 9.22 17.37
CA ASP A 177 -2.25 8.88 18.78
C ASP A 177 -1.47 7.60 19.08
N GLN A 178 -0.60 7.66 20.10
CA GLN A 178 0.22 6.53 20.51
C GLN A 178 -0.61 5.38 21.09
N ASN A 179 -1.79 5.67 21.64
CA ASN A 179 -2.69 4.67 22.21
C ASN A 179 -3.44 3.84 21.16
N LYS A 180 -3.40 4.26 19.89
CA LYS A 180 -3.98 3.47 18.80
C LYS A 180 -3.05 2.36 18.37
N SER A 181 -3.61 1.16 18.21
CA SER A 181 -2.87 0.03 17.67
C SER A 181 -2.67 0.16 16.14
N ASP A 182 -1.65 -0.50 15.62
CA ASP A 182 -1.38 -0.52 14.18
C ASP A 182 -2.53 -1.16 13.39
N GLU A 183 -3.23 -2.13 13.99
CA GLU A 183 -4.41 -2.77 13.41
C GLU A 183 -5.59 -1.79 13.29
N GLU A 184 -5.88 -1.00 14.32
CA GLU A 184 -6.94 0.01 14.27
C GLU A 184 -6.67 1.05 13.19
N ILE A 185 -5.42 1.52 13.10
CA ILE A 185 -4.99 2.49 12.08
C ILE A 185 -5.09 1.87 10.68
N MET A 186 -4.61 0.64 10.49
CA MET A 186 -4.71 -0.08 9.21
C MET A 186 -6.18 -0.20 8.78
N ASN A 187 -7.06 -0.65 9.67
CA ASN A 187 -8.48 -0.84 9.40
C ASN A 187 -9.18 0.48 9.05
N GLU A 188 -8.88 1.57 9.75
CA GLU A 188 -9.44 2.88 9.41
C GLU A 188 -8.96 3.37 8.03
N LEU A 189 -7.67 3.21 7.73
CA LEU A 189 -7.11 3.67 6.45
C LEU A 189 -7.65 2.89 5.26
N ILE A 190 -7.71 1.55 5.32
CA ILE A 190 -8.18 0.72 4.19
C ILE A 190 -9.68 0.85 3.91
N ALA A 191 -10.46 1.38 4.87
CA ALA A 191 -11.88 1.66 4.69
C ALA A 191 -12.15 2.77 3.67
N TYR A 192 -11.17 3.67 3.46
CA TYR A 192 -11.27 4.72 2.45
C TYR A 192 -11.09 4.16 1.03
N ASP A 193 -11.91 4.62 0.09
CA ASP A 193 -11.80 4.20 -1.30
C ASP A 193 -10.47 4.66 -1.92
N GLY A 194 -9.89 3.83 -2.78
CA GLY A 194 -8.54 4.05 -3.33
C GLY A 194 -7.39 3.78 -2.36
N VAL A 195 -7.66 3.50 -1.08
CA VAL A 195 -6.67 3.03 -0.11
C VAL A 195 -6.74 1.50 -0.03
N GLY A 196 -5.57 0.87 -0.07
CA GLY A 196 -5.42 -0.57 0.10
C GLY A 196 -4.27 -0.87 1.05
N PRO A 197 -4.02 -2.15 1.39
CA PRO A 197 -3.06 -2.54 2.42
C PRO A 197 -1.67 -1.94 2.22
N LYS A 198 -1.16 -1.90 0.99
CA LYS A 198 0.15 -1.28 0.69
C LYS A 198 0.16 0.21 1.00
N THR A 199 -0.90 0.94 0.60
CA THR A 199 -1.00 2.38 0.83
C THR A 199 -1.08 2.68 2.33
N ALA A 200 -1.92 1.96 3.06
CA ALA A 200 -2.06 2.11 4.50
C ALA A 200 -0.74 1.76 5.22
N SER A 201 -0.08 0.67 4.83
CA SER A 201 1.24 0.29 5.35
C SER A 201 2.31 1.36 5.06
N CYS A 202 2.30 2.02 3.90
CA CYS A 202 3.19 3.16 3.66
C CYS A 202 2.90 4.35 4.60
N VAL A 203 1.64 4.62 4.93
CA VAL A 203 1.29 5.70 5.88
C VAL A 203 1.77 5.34 7.29
N LEU A 204 1.50 4.12 7.74
CA LEU A 204 2.02 3.58 9.00
C LEU A 204 3.56 3.73 9.06
N LEU A 205 4.25 3.24 8.03
CA LEU A 205 5.71 3.20 7.98
C LEU A 205 6.37 4.58 7.91
N PHE A 206 5.95 5.42 6.95
CA PHE A 206 6.68 6.65 6.61
C PHE A 206 6.13 7.92 7.25
N CYS A 207 4.85 7.90 7.65
CA CYS A 207 4.19 9.07 8.22
C CYS A 207 4.07 8.88 9.73
N LEU A 208 3.47 7.77 10.16
CA LEU A 208 3.23 7.51 11.58
C LEU A 208 4.43 6.85 12.29
N GLY A 209 5.42 6.37 11.54
CA GLY A 209 6.65 5.79 12.09
C GLY A 209 6.41 4.47 12.81
N ARG A 210 5.36 3.75 12.43
CA ARG A 210 5.01 2.41 12.91
C ARG A 210 5.73 1.34 12.09
N ASP A 211 5.92 0.17 12.67
CA ASP A 211 6.68 -0.93 12.07
C ASP A 211 5.81 -1.79 11.16
N SER A 212 5.41 -1.20 10.02
CA SER A 212 4.70 -1.92 8.97
C SER A 212 5.55 -2.12 7.71
N PHE A 213 5.56 -3.32 7.15
CA PHE A 213 6.35 -3.69 5.99
C PHE A 213 5.54 -3.59 4.70
N ALA A 214 5.58 -2.40 4.07
CA ALA A 214 4.86 -2.18 2.83
C ALA A 214 5.48 -2.97 1.66
N VAL A 215 4.65 -3.72 0.91
CA VAL A 215 5.14 -4.53 -0.21
C VAL A 215 4.75 -3.89 -1.54
N ASP A 216 5.68 -3.13 -2.12
CA ASP A 216 5.52 -2.56 -3.46
C ASP A 216 5.92 -3.57 -4.57
N THR A 217 5.93 -3.13 -5.83
CA THR A 217 6.34 -3.98 -6.97
C THR A 217 7.78 -4.50 -6.87
N HIS A 218 8.70 -3.68 -6.37
CA HIS A 218 10.12 -4.03 -6.25
C HIS A 218 10.34 -4.95 -5.07
N VAL A 219 9.78 -4.61 -3.90
CA VAL A 219 9.80 -5.45 -2.70
C VAL A 219 9.21 -6.82 -3.03
N PHE A 220 8.00 -6.88 -3.59
CA PHE A 220 7.35 -8.14 -3.96
C PHE A 220 8.21 -9.00 -4.88
N ARG A 221 8.77 -8.39 -5.94
CA ARG A 221 9.63 -9.11 -6.90
C ARG A 221 10.89 -9.64 -6.23
N LEU A 222 11.53 -8.84 -5.38
CA LEU A 222 12.73 -9.27 -4.67
C LEU A 222 12.41 -10.34 -3.61
N SER A 223 11.31 -10.22 -2.87
CA SER A 223 10.86 -11.27 -1.94
C SER A 223 10.60 -12.60 -2.66
N LYS A 224 9.98 -12.57 -3.85
CA LYS A 224 9.85 -13.77 -4.70
C LYS A 224 11.21 -14.31 -5.13
N PHE A 225 12.12 -13.44 -5.54
CA PHE A 225 13.47 -13.82 -5.98
C PHE A 225 14.29 -14.46 -4.85
N LEU A 226 14.13 -13.96 -3.62
CA LEU A 226 14.77 -14.46 -2.40
C LEU A 226 14.11 -15.72 -1.84
N GLY A 227 12.92 -16.10 -2.32
CA GLY A 227 12.17 -17.24 -1.78
C GLY A 227 11.46 -16.95 -0.45
N TRP A 228 11.23 -15.67 -0.14
CA TRP A 228 10.60 -15.21 1.11
C TRP A 228 9.07 -15.30 1.12
N VAL A 229 8.47 -15.74 0.02
CA VAL A 229 7.03 -15.98 -0.08
C VAL A 229 6.78 -17.18 -0.98
N PRO A 230 5.68 -17.92 -0.81
CA PRO A 230 5.31 -19.01 -1.72
C PRO A 230 5.23 -18.55 -3.17
N GLU A 231 5.56 -19.42 -4.13
CA GLU A 231 5.56 -19.07 -5.56
C GLU A 231 4.20 -18.54 -6.07
N LYS A 232 3.10 -19.09 -5.54
CA LYS A 232 1.73 -18.70 -5.88
C LYS A 232 1.19 -17.50 -5.10
N ALA A 233 1.94 -16.97 -4.13
CA ALA A 233 1.50 -15.83 -3.33
C ALA A 233 1.23 -14.59 -4.19
N ASP A 234 0.07 -13.95 -4.00
CA ASP A 234 -0.18 -12.61 -4.55
C ASP A 234 0.46 -11.52 -3.66
N ARG A 235 0.36 -10.26 -4.07
CA ARG A 235 0.99 -9.14 -3.35
C ARG A 235 0.36 -8.86 -2.00
N VAL A 236 -0.95 -9.10 -1.86
CA VAL A 236 -1.66 -8.80 -0.62
C VAL A 236 -1.29 -9.83 0.43
N MET A 237 -1.27 -11.11 0.06
CA MET A 237 -0.83 -12.19 0.94
C MET A 237 0.67 -12.08 1.24
N ALA A 238 1.49 -11.71 0.26
CA ALA A 238 2.90 -11.44 0.50
C ALA A 238 3.12 -10.30 1.50
N GLN A 239 2.32 -9.23 1.45
CA GLN A 239 2.39 -8.16 2.44
C GLN A 239 2.03 -8.66 3.84
N ALA A 240 0.88 -9.32 3.98
CA ALA A 240 0.44 -9.86 5.27
C ALA A 240 1.48 -10.84 5.86
N HIS A 241 2.10 -11.67 5.01
CA HIS A 241 3.17 -12.58 5.43
C HIS A 241 4.43 -11.83 5.88
N LEU A 242 4.97 -10.96 5.03
CA LEU A 242 6.24 -10.30 5.29
C LEU A 242 6.15 -9.30 6.45
N ASP A 243 5.00 -8.66 6.65
CA ASP A 243 4.75 -7.78 7.80
C ASP A 243 4.83 -8.52 9.15
N LYS A 244 4.58 -9.83 9.16
CA LYS A 244 4.71 -10.69 10.35
C LYS A 244 6.07 -11.36 10.50
N ARG A 245 6.79 -11.58 9.39
CA ARG A 245 8.06 -12.33 9.39
C ARG A 245 9.30 -11.43 9.47
N VAL A 246 9.24 -10.24 8.89
CA VAL A 246 10.37 -9.30 8.92
C VAL A 246 10.42 -8.64 10.30
N PRO A 247 11.54 -8.68 11.03
CA PRO A 247 11.69 -8.01 12.32
C PRO A 247 11.48 -6.50 12.24
N ASP A 248 10.83 -5.92 13.24
CA ASP A 248 10.37 -4.53 13.26
C ASP A 248 11.51 -3.53 13.00
N GLU A 249 12.65 -3.75 13.64
CA GLU A 249 13.85 -2.91 13.60
C GLU A 249 14.44 -2.77 12.19
N VAL A 250 14.25 -3.76 11.31
CA VAL A 250 14.75 -3.72 9.93
C VAL A 250 13.68 -3.32 8.92
N LYS A 251 12.38 -3.34 9.25
CA LYS A 251 11.28 -3.12 8.28
C LYS A 251 11.46 -1.85 7.45
N TYR A 252 11.79 -0.73 8.11
CA TYR A 252 11.99 0.55 7.42
C TYR A 252 13.17 0.51 6.45
N GLY A 253 14.36 0.21 6.97
CA GLY A 253 15.59 0.29 6.19
C GLY A 253 15.58 -0.76 5.06
N LEU A 254 15.13 -1.98 5.37
CA LEU A 254 15.00 -3.05 4.39
C LEU A 254 14.01 -2.69 3.27
N HIS A 255 12.86 -2.10 3.58
CA HIS A 255 11.91 -1.63 2.56
C HIS A 255 12.55 -0.61 1.61
N VAL A 256 13.22 0.42 2.16
CA VAL A 256 13.89 1.46 1.36
C VAL A 256 14.98 0.86 0.48
N LEU A 257 15.81 0.00 1.05
CA LEU A 257 16.93 -0.66 0.37
C LEU A 257 16.45 -1.59 -0.74
N MET A 258 15.39 -2.38 -0.50
CA MET A 258 14.81 -3.28 -1.51
C MET A 258 14.22 -2.49 -2.69
N ILE A 259 13.53 -1.37 -2.42
CA ILE A 259 13.03 -0.49 -3.50
C ILE A 259 14.21 0.07 -4.31
N GLN A 260 15.21 0.63 -3.63
CA GLN A 260 16.37 1.23 -4.28
C GLN A 260 17.11 0.21 -5.15
N HIS A 261 17.47 -0.93 -4.57
CA HIS A 261 18.13 -2.01 -5.27
C HIS A 261 17.29 -2.52 -6.45
N GLY A 262 15.99 -2.74 -6.23
CA GLY A 262 15.07 -3.22 -7.26
C GLY A 262 14.84 -2.23 -8.42
N ARG A 263 15.14 -0.95 -8.25
CA ARG A 263 15.08 0.06 -9.32
C ARG A 263 16.34 0.07 -10.16
N VAL A 264 17.51 0.03 -9.52
CA VAL A 264 18.81 0.27 -10.18
C VAL A 264 19.52 -1.00 -10.63
N CYS A 265 19.33 -2.12 -9.93
CA CYS A 265 20.03 -3.36 -10.25
C CYS A 265 19.45 -4.01 -11.50
N LYS A 266 20.25 -4.08 -12.56
CA LYS A 266 19.89 -4.74 -13.82
C LYS A 266 19.82 -6.27 -13.69
N GLY A 267 20.66 -6.86 -12.84
CA GLY A 267 20.71 -8.32 -12.59
C GLY A 267 19.44 -8.88 -11.96
N CYS A 268 18.74 -8.09 -11.15
CA CYS A 268 17.52 -8.49 -10.44
C CYS A 268 16.24 -7.84 -11.03
N LYS A 269 16.37 -7.08 -12.13
CA LYS A 269 15.26 -6.42 -12.85
C LYS A 269 14.61 -7.32 -13.91
N LYS A 270 15.38 -8.20 -14.55
CA LYS A 270 14.89 -9.15 -15.57
C LYS A 270 15.09 -10.59 -15.07
N ALA A 271 14.03 -11.39 -15.12
CA ALA A 271 14.13 -12.83 -14.85
C ALA A 271 15.15 -13.46 -15.81
N GLY A 272 16.04 -14.32 -15.29
CA GLY A 272 17.09 -14.96 -16.10
C GLY A 272 18.25 -14.05 -16.53
N SER A 273 18.32 -12.79 -16.06
CA SER A 273 19.47 -11.93 -16.35
C SER A 273 20.78 -12.57 -15.88
N ARG A 274 21.83 -12.49 -16.71
CA ARG A 274 23.20 -12.93 -16.35
C ARG A 274 24.03 -11.82 -15.72
N GLU A 275 23.50 -10.59 -15.64
CA GLU A 275 24.21 -9.47 -15.02
C GLU A 275 24.44 -9.71 -13.52
N PRO A 276 25.56 -9.22 -12.96
CA PRO A 276 25.88 -9.35 -11.55
C PRO A 276 24.80 -8.70 -10.68
N CYS A 277 24.52 -9.32 -9.53
CA CYS A 277 23.57 -8.82 -8.54
C CYS A 277 24.00 -9.38 -7.18
N ILE A 278 24.22 -8.50 -6.20
CA ILE A 278 24.66 -8.91 -4.86
C ILE A 278 23.69 -9.91 -4.20
N LEU A 279 22.39 -9.82 -4.49
CA LEU A 279 21.39 -10.77 -3.98
C LEU A 279 21.48 -12.15 -4.65
N LYS A 280 22.03 -12.25 -5.87
CA LYS A 280 22.35 -13.55 -6.48
C LYS A 280 23.54 -14.20 -5.79
N GLU A 281 24.54 -13.41 -5.42
CA GLU A 281 25.72 -13.88 -4.69
C GLU A 281 25.32 -14.36 -3.30
N TYR A 282 24.54 -13.56 -2.55
CA TYR A 282 23.91 -13.98 -1.28
C TYR A 282 23.21 -15.33 -1.40
N ARG A 283 22.32 -15.48 -2.39
CA ARG A 283 21.55 -16.72 -2.58
C ARG A 283 22.40 -17.92 -3.02
N LYS A 284 23.56 -17.69 -3.64
CA LYS A 284 24.50 -18.78 -3.95
C LYS A 284 25.24 -19.23 -2.69
N GLY A 285 25.66 -18.29 -1.85
CA GLY A 285 26.30 -18.56 -0.56
C GLY A 285 25.40 -19.38 0.36
N THR A 286 24.15 -18.94 0.56
CA THR A 286 23.21 -19.68 1.42
C THR A 286 22.87 -21.07 0.89
N LYS A 287 22.89 -21.28 -0.44
CA LYS A 287 22.71 -22.62 -1.01
C LYS A 287 23.90 -23.54 -0.80
N ALA A 288 25.12 -23.01 -0.76
CA ALA A 288 26.32 -23.80 -0.52
C ALA A 288 26.35 -24.27 0.94
N GLU A 289 26.08 -23.36 1.89
CA GLU A 289 26.00 -23.68 3.33
C GLU A 289 24.96 -24.76 3.62
N ASN A 290 23.75 -24.65 3.06
CA ASN A 290 22.70 -25.67 3.24
C ASN A 290 23.03 -27.05 2.62
N VAL A 291 23.94 -27.11 1.64
CA VAL A 291 24.40 -28.39 1.06
C VAL A 291 25.46 -29.02 1.96
N GLU A 292 26.39 -28.23 2.51
CA GLU A 292 27.41 -28.69 3.45
C GLU A 292 26.77 -29.17 4.78
N ASP A 293 25.83 -28.40 5.36
CA ASP A 293 25.09 -28.83 6.56
C ASP A 293 24.27 -30.11 6.34
N GLY A 294 23.75 -30.30 5.12
CA GLY A 294 22.99 -31.49 4.73
C GLY A 294 23.84 -32.73 4.44
N GLU A 295 25.13 -32.55 4.12
CA GLU A 295 26.11 -33.62 3.97
C GLU A 295 26.68 -34.04 5.34
N ASP A 296 26.94 -33.07 6.24
CA ASP A 296 27.40 -33.34 7.61
C ASP A 296 26.34 -34.06 8.45
N LEU A 297 25.04 -33.71 8.32
CA LEU A 297 23.97 -34.47 9.00
C LEU A 297 23.85 -35.92 8.51
N LYS A 298 24.20 -36.22 7.25
CA LYS A 298 24.20 -37.59 6.74
C LYS A 298 25.42 -38.39 7.23
N SER A 299 26.56 -37.72 7.39
CA SER A 299 27.80 -38.31 7.91
C SER A 299 27.68 -38.74 9.38
N VAL A 300 26.93 -37.99 10.20
CA VAL A 300 26.70 -38.30 11.62
C VAL A 300 25.63 -39.40 11.84
N MET A 301 24.85 -39.75 10.81
CA MET A 301 23.81 -40.78 10.87
C MET A 301 24.21 -42.12 10.21
N THR A 302 25.47 -42.26 9.79
CA THR A 302 26.08 -43.51 9.29
C THR A 302 27.16 -44.01 10.23
#